data_AF-A0AAD0RFW0-F1
#
_entry.id   AF-A0AAD0RFW0-F1
#
_cell.length_a   1.000
_cell.length_b   1.000
_cell.length_c   1.000
_cell.angle_alpha   90.00
_cell.angle_beta   90.00
_cell.angle_gamma   90.00
#
_symmetry.space_group_name_H-M   'P 1'
#
loop_
_entity.id
_entity.type
_entity.pdbx_description
1 polymer ?
#
loop_
_entity_poly.entity_id
_entity_poly.type
_entity_poly.pdbx_seq_one_letter_code
_entity_poly.pdbx_strand_id
1 'polypeptide(L)'
;MALEQDIAKLIEASNDLTATVDNKIQDITATLTSSVVDAKNKVNAELGKIDQRFDSARKKQSHFRVTRNQALIPNEAGTFPHSWNGGYVKEARLLETVTTGVETDQRTPLAREFLRAINSDTKYFAGKFNIWELEYYPNKRGSNADQYAYLMYQYFRAPTMVTVAAIVKHIRGTVPNNWWCEGLEANQDAKLCGKTIYYGRNQYSHCHPYVHGQGKPEDETGVIQIALPAVVTGDVPLDGWGQFAYLGDATQNAYD
;
A
#
# COMPACT_ATOMS: atom_id res chain seq x y z
N MET A 1 -9.59 37.40 -79.99
CA MET A 1 -9.10 36.02 -80.23
C MET A 1 -7.85 35.67 -79.44
N ALA A 2 -6.68 36.33 -79.61
CA ALA A 2 -5.48 35.97 -78.82
C ALA A 2 -5.69 36.10 -77.29
N LEU A 3 -6.26 37.24 -76.85
CA LEU A 3 -6.55 37.50 -75.43
C LEU A 3 -7.56 36.50 -74.82
N GLU A 4 -8.57 36.10 -75.57
CA GLU A 4 -9.58 35.12 -75.12
C GLU A 4 -8.97 33.71 -74.99
N GLN A 5 -8.06 33.36 -75.91
CA GLN A 5 -7.28 32.12 -75.80
C GLN A 5 -6.34 32.13 -74.59
N ASP A 6 -5.72 33.27 -74.28
CA ASP A 6 -4.83 33.40 -73.12
C ASP A 6 -5.60 33.33 -71.80
N ILE A 7 -6.81 33.91 -71.74
CA ILE A 7 -7.72 33.80 -70.57
C ILE A 7 -8.14 32.34 -70.36
N ALA A 8 -8.50 31.61 -71.42
CA ALA A 8 -8.89 30.21 -71.31
C ALA A 8 -7.75 29.33 -70.76
N LYS A 9 -6.52 29.55 -71.25
CA LYS A 9 -5.32 28.86 -70.74
C LYS A 9 -5.03 29.18 -69.28
N LEU A 10 -5.24 30.44 -68.86
CA LEU A 10 -5.08 30.85 -67.46
C LEU A 10 -6.08 30.14 -66.54
N ILE A 11 -7.33 30.00 -66.97
CA ILE A 11 -8.36 29.27 -66.21
C ILE A 11 -8.00 27.80 -66.09
N GLU A 12 -7.57 27.16 -67.18
CA GLU A 12 -7.13 25.76 -67.19
C GLU A 12 -5.95 25.54 -66.23
N ALA A 13 -4.90 26.37 -66.33
CA ALA A 13 -3.76 26.31 -65.43
C ALA A 13 -4.13 26.55 -63.95
N SER A 14 -5.11 27.43 -63.69
CA SER A 14 -5.63 27.68 -62.34
C SER A 14 -6.38 26.46 -61.78
N ASN A 15 -7.15 25.77 -62.62
CA ASN A 15 -7.86 24.55 -62.22
C ASN A 15 -6.87 23.41 -61.95
N ASP A 16 -5.86 23.24 -62.81
CA ASP A 16 -4.80 22.24 -62.63
C ASP A 16 -3.98 22.49 -61.36
N LEU A 17 -3.67 23.76 -61.08
CA LEU A 17 -2.98 24.14 -59.85
C LEU A 17 -3.86 23.82 -58.63
N THR A 18 -5.15 24.13 -58.68
CA THR A 18 -6.10 23.85 -57.59
C THR A 18 -6.15 22.35 -57.30
N ALA A 19 -6.31 21.51 -58.34
CA ALA A 19 -6.30 20.05 -58.20
C ALA A 19 -4.97 19.53 -57.64
N THR A 20 -3.84 20.10 -58.08
CA THR A 20 -2.51 19.73 -57.56
C THR A 20 -2.36 20.08 -56.08
N VAL A 21 -2.84 21.26 -55.67
CA VAL A 21 -2.80 21.70 -54.27
C VAL A 21 -3.69 20.82 -53.40
N ASP A 22 -4.92 20.52 -53.83
CA ASP A 22 -5.84 19.67 -53.08
C ASP A 22 -5.28 18.25 -52.88
N ASN A 23 -4.70 17.66 -53.92
CA ASN A 23 -4.03 16.35 -53.82
C ASN A 23 -2.87 16.40 -52.81
N LYS A 24 -2.03 17.44 -52.87
CA LYS A 24 -0.93 17.59 -51.91
C LYS A 24 -1.42 17.81 -50.47
N ILE A 25 -2.52 18.53 -50.27
CA ILE A 25 -3.11 18.71 -48.94
C ILE A 25 -3.62 17.38 -48.40
N GLN A 26 -4.25 16.54 -49.23
CA GLN A 26 -4.70 15.21 -48.85
C GLN A 26 -3.51 14.31 -48.48
N ASP A 27 -2.46 14.30 -49.30
CA ASP A 27 -1.23 13.53 -49.03
C ASP A 27 -0.55 13.97 -47.73
N ILE A 28 -0.44 15.28 -47.51
CA ILE A 28 0.12 15.86 -46.27
C ILE A 28 -0.73 15.44 -45.07
N THR A 29 -2.06 15.54 -45.20
CA THR A 29 -2.99 15.19 -44.12
C THR A 29 -2.88 13.72 -43.77
N ALA A 30 -2.90 12.83 -44.76
CA ALA A 30 -2.76 11.39 -44.57
C ALA A 30 -1.42 11.03 -43.92
N THR A 31 -0.33 11.60 -44.40
CA THR A 31 1.02 11.39 -43.86
C THR A 31 1.12 11.88 -42.42
N LEU A 32 0.57 13.07 -42.13
CA LEU A 32 0.56 13.65 -40.79
C LEU A 32 -0.26 12.78 -39.82
N THR A 33 -1.47 12.38 -40.21
CA THR A 33 -2.31 11.50 -39.39
C THR A 33 -1.62 10.18 -39.10
N SER A 34 -1.05 9.52 -40.11
CA SER A 34 -0.30 8.27 -39.92
C SER A 34 0.89 8.47 -38.97
N SER A 35 1.68 9.52 -39.17
CA SER A 35 2.86 9.82 -38.35
C SER A 35 2.48 10.09 -36.88
N VAL A 36 1.37 10.79 -36.64
CA VAL A 36 0.85 11.06 -35.29
C VAL A 36 0.39 9.77 -34.61
N VAL A 37 -0.32 8.89 -35.33
CA VAL A 37 -0.75 7.59 -34.80
C VAL A 37 0.45 6.72 -34.47
N ASP A 38 1.43 6.65 -35.36
CA ASP A 38 2.65 5.87 -35.13
C ASP A 38 3.46 6.41 -33.94
N ALA A 39 3.60 7.73 -33.82
CA ALA A 39 4.26 8.35 -32.68
C ALA A 39 3.52 8.05 -31.37
N LYS A 40 2.18 8.17 -31.36
CA LYS A 40 1.35 7.84 -30.20
C LYS A 40 1.50 6.37 -29.78
N ASN A 41 1.48 5.45 -30.74
CA ASN A 41 1.65 4.03 -30.49
C ASN A 41 3.04 3.72 -29.92
N LYS A 42 4.09 4.34 -30.46
CA LYS A 42 5.46 4.21 -29.94
C LYS A 42 5.57 4.73 -28.51
N VAL A 43 5.04 5.93 -28.23
CA VAL A 43 5.05 6.51 -26.88
C VAL A 43 4.31 5.61 -25.89
N ASN A 44 3.11 5.15 -26.23
CA ASN A 44 2.34 4.25 -25.37
C ASN A 44 3.07 2.92 -25.10
N ALA A 45 3.73 2.36 -26.12
CA ALA A 45 4.52 1.14 -25.96
C ALA A 45 5.73 1.36 -25.04
N GLU A 46 6.43 2.49 -25.16
CA GLU A 46 7.55 2.81 -24.28
C GLU A 46 7.09 3.11 -22.84
N LEU A 47 5.97 3.81 -22.64
CA LEU A 47 5.38 4.00 -21.31
C LEU A 47 5.04 2.67 -20.66
N GLY A 48 4.41 1.75 -21.39
CA GLY A 48 4.12 0.39 -20.88
C GLY A 48 5.39 -0.38 -20.50
N LYS A 49 6.48 -0.24 -21.26
CA LYS A 49 7.78 -0.85 -20.89
C LYS A 49 8.38 -0.22 -19.63
N ILE A 50 8.24 1.09 -19.46
CA ILE A 50 8.73 1.82 -18.29
C ILE A 50 7.97 1.36 -17.04
N ASP A 51 6.64 1.28 -17.10
CA ASP A 51 5.81 0.83 -15.99
C ASP A 51 6.18 -0.60 -15.57
N GLN A 52 6.32 -1.51 -16.55
CA GLN A 52 6.76 -2.88 -16.30
C GLN A 52 8.16 -2.95 -15.66
N ARG A 53 9.09 -2.07 -16.05
CA ARG A 53 10.42 -1.99 -15.45
C ARG A 53 10.37 -1.52 -14.00
N PHE A 54 9.57 -0.49 -13.70
CA PHE A 54 9.39 -0.01 -12.33
C PHE A 54 8.73 -1.07 -11.44
N ASP A 55 7.68 -1.72 -11.92
CA ASP A 55 7.02 -2.83 -11.20
C ASP A 55 7.97 -3.98 -10.93
N SER A 56 8.75 -4.37 -11.95
CA SER A 56 9.75 -5.43 -11.81
C SER A 56 10.84 -5.03 -10.81
N ALA A 57 11.33 -3.79 -10.86
CA ALA A 57 12.34 -3.30 -9.93
C ALA A 57 11.84 -3.29 -8.48
N ARG A 58 10.60 -2.85 -8.26
CA ARG A 58 9.95 -2.88 -6.93
C ARG A 58 9.86 -4.31 -6.39
N LYS A 59 9.32 -5.23 -7.18
CA LYS A 59 9.15 -6.64 -6.77
C LYS A 59 10.46 -7.40 -6.56
N LYS A 60 11.54 -7.00 -7.24
CA LYS A 60 12.87 -7.62 -7.12
C LYS A 60 13.72 -7.03 -6.00
N GLN A 61 13.35 -5.86 -5.46
CA GLN A 61 14.08 -5.25 -4.38
C GLN A 61 13.99 -6.13 -3.13
N SER A 62 15.11 -6.34 -2.46
CA SER A 62 15.09 -6.96 -1.14
C SER A 62 14.56 -5.97 -0.11
N HIS A 63 13.60 -6.45 0.68
CA HIS A 63 12.92 -5.65 1.68
C HIS A 63 13.23 -6.18 3.07
N PHE A 64 13.48 -5.28 4.00
CA PHE A 64 13.81 -5.61 5.38
C PHE A 64 12.94 -4.81 6.32
N ARG A 65 12.51 -5.40 7.42
CA ARG A 65 11.79 -4.65 8.46
C ARG A 65 12.76 -3.91 9.36
N VAL A 66 12.36 -2.72 9.77
CA VAL A 66 13.08 -1.88 10.75
C VAL A 66 12.35 -1.83 12.11
N THR A 67 11.15 -2.41 12.19
CA THR A 67 10.45 -2.70 13.44
C THR A 67 10.78 -4.10 13.94
N ARG A 68 10.74 -4.28 15.27
CA ARG A 68 10.90 -5.56 15.95
C ARG A 68 9.59 -6.33 16.00
N ASN A 69 9.67 -7.64 16.24
CA ASN A 69 8.52 -8.47 16.61
C ASN A 69 7.30 -8.30 15.68
N GLN A 70 7.50 -8.44 14.36
CA GLN A 70 6.39 -8.41 13.40
C GLN A 70 5.44 -9.59 13.66
N ALA A 71 5.98 -10.73 14.10
CA ALA A 71 5.20 -11.92 14.41
C ALA A 71 4.27 -11.74 15.62
N LEU A 72 4.35 -10.62 16.35
CA LEU A 72 3.59 -10.33 17.57
C LEU A 72 3.71 -11.44 18.62
N ILE A 73 4.94 -11.92 18.84
CA ILE A 73 5.27 -12.85 19.91
C ILE A 73 4.91 -12.18 21.26
N PRO A 74 4.21 -12.87 22.17
CA PRO A 74 3.86 -12.32 23.48
C PRO A 74 5.09 -11.93 24.31
N ASN A 75 4.95 -10.95 25.19
CA ASN A 75 5.87 -10.69 26.29
C ASN A 75 5.81 -11.83 27.34
N GLU A 76 6.71 -11.81 28.32
CA GLU A 76 6.77 -12.86 29.36
C GLU A 76 5.46 -13.01 30.15
N ALA A 77 4.72 -11.91 30.34
CA ALA A 77 3.44 -11.92 31.04
C ALA A 77 2.28 -12.42 30.15
N GLY A 78 2.48 -12.56 28.84
CA GLY A 78 1.42 -12.93 27.88
C GLY A 78 0.36 -11.84 27.67
N THR A 79 0.55 -10.62 28.17
CA THR A 79 -0.45 -9.55 28.19
C THR A 79 -0.34 -8.56 27.04
N PHE A 80 0.77 -8.59 26.31
CA PHE A 80 1.02 -7.70 25.18
C PHE A 80 2.08 -8.29 24.24
N PRO A 81 2.11 -7.92 22.95
CA PRO A 81 3.24 -8.23 22.08
C PRO A 81 4.55 -7.65 22.61
N HIS A 82 5.60 -8.46 22.71
CA HIS A 82 6.93 -8.00 23.13
C HIS A 82 7.48 -6.90 22.19
N SER A 83 8.32 -5.99 22.71
CA SER A 83 8.92 -4.87 21.95
C SER A 83 7.96 -3.83 21.35
N TRP A 84 6.64 -3.97 21.52
CA TRP A 84 5.64 -2.96 21.18
C TRP A 84 5.23 -2.16 22.42
N ASN A 85 5.06 -0.85 22.27
CA ASN A 85 4.50 0.01 23.32
C ASN A 85 2.98 0.07 23.18
N GLY A 86 2.25 0.14 24.30
CA GLY A 86 0.78 0.08 24.30
C GLY A 86 0.07 1.31 23.75
N GLY A 87 0.66 2.50 23.82
CA GLY A 87 -0.04 3.74 23.47
C GLY A 87 -1.35 3.89 24.27
N TYR A 88 -2.48 4.04 23.57
CA TYR A 88 -3.82 4.09 24.17
C TYR A 88 -4.61 2.79 23.99
N VAL A 89 -3.92 1.66 23.82
CA VAL A 89 -4.52 0.32 23.92
C VAL A 89 -4.81 0.05 25.40
N LYS A 90 -6.08 -0.25 25.71
CA LYS A 90 -6.57 -0.59 27.04
C LYS A 90 -6.20 -2.02 27.41
N GLU A 91 -6.42 -2.95 26.49
CA GLU A 91 -6.16 -4.37 26.69
C GLU A 91 -5.75 -5.02 25.36
N ALA A 92 -4.84 -6.00 25.43
CA ALA A 92 -4.47 -6.83 24.30
C ALA A 92 -4.63 -8.31 24.67
N ARG A 93 -5.24 -9.08 23.77
CA ARG A 93 -5.49 -10.51 23.96
C ARG A 93 -5.00 -11.28 22.75
N LEU A 94 -4.14 -12.27 22.98
CA LEU A 94 -3.77 -13.22 21.94
C LEU A 94 -4.99 -14.10 21.64
N LEU A 95 -5.49 -14.03 20.40
CA LEU A 95 -6.61 -14.85 19.96
C LEU A 95 -6.13 -16.20 19.46
N GLU A 96 -5.10 -16.20 18.62
CA GLU A 96 -4.63 -17.41 17.96
C GLU A 96 -3.15 -17.31 17.56
N THR A 97 -2.41 -18.40 17.77
CA THR A 97 -1.09 -18.62 17.16
C THR A 97 -1.26 -19.61 16.01
N VAL A 98 -1.21 -19.11 14.78
CA VAL A 98 -1.33 -19.92 13.58
C VAL A 98 0.03 -20.57 13.28
N THR A 99 0.01 -21.90 13.15
CA THR A 99 1.22 -22.72 12.98
C THR A 99 1.39 -23.14 11.54
N THR A 100 2.63 -23.08 11.06
CA THR A 100 3.02 -23.55 9.73
C THR A 100 3.08 -25.09 9.67
N GLY A 101 2.87 -25.68 8.50
CA GLY A 101 2.85 -27.13 8.29
C GLY A 101 1.48 -27.81 8.50
N VAL A 102 0.46 -27.04 8.90
CA VAL A 102 -0.93 -27.51 9.05
C VAL A 102 -1.66 -27.41 7.70
N GLU A 103 -2.55 -28.35 7.38
CA GLU A 103 -3.36 -28.27 6.15
C GLU A 103 -4.40 -27.14 6.22
N THR A 104 -4.77 -26.58 5.06
CA THR A 104 -5.62 -25.37 5.01
C THR A 104 -7.05 -25.61 5.49
N ASP A 105 -7.57 -26.83 5.31
CA ASP A 105 -8.89 -27.25 5.77
C ASP A 105 -8.95 -27.55 7.28
N GLN A 106 -7.79 -27.76 7.91
CA GLN A 106 -7.65 -27.98 9.35
C GLN A 106 -7.52 -26.67 10.16
N ARG A 107 -7.40 -25.52 9.48
CA ARG A 107 -7.28 -24.21 10.14
C ARG A 107 -8.62 -23.66 10.59
N THR A 108 -8.60 -22.86 11.65
CA THR A 108 -9.77 -22.11 12.10
C THR A 108 -10.22 -21.10 11.03
N PRO A 109 -11.50 -20.68 11.02
CA PRO A 109 -11.95 -19.61 10.14
C PRO A 109 -11.15 -18.30 10.29
N LEU A 110 -10.78 -17.94 11.54
CA LEU A 110 -10.00 -16.74 11.84
C LEU A 110 -8.60 -16.79 11.21
N ALA A 111 -7.89 -17.90 11.37
CA ALA A 111 -6.58 -18.08 10.76
C ALA A 111 -6.63 -18.00 9.23
N ARG A 112 -7.64 -18.65 8.62
CA ARG A 112 -7.82 -18.63 7.17
C ARG A 112 -8.13 -17.24 6.66
N GLU A 113 -9.01 -16.50 7.33
CA GLU A 113 -9.34 -15.12 6.99
C GLU A 113 -8.08 -14.23 6.94
N PHE A 114 -7.30 -14.25 8.03
CA PHE A 114 -6.07 -13.46 8.13
C PHE A 114 -4.98 -13.90 7.15
N LEU A 115 -4.79 -15.20 6.92
CA LEU A 115 -3.81 -15.68 5.94
C LEU A 115 -4.22 -15.38 4.49
N ARG A 116 -5.52 -15.43 4.17
CA ARG A 116 -6.03 -15.07 2.83
C ARG A 116 -5.85 -13.58 2.54
N ALA A 117 -5.91 -12.72 3.55
CA ALA A 117 -5.66 -11.29 3.40
C ALA A 117 -4.28 -10.96 2.80
N ILE A 118 -3.33 -11.90 2.86
CA ILE A 118 -1.98 -11.78 2.30
C ILE A 118 -1.64 -12.89 1.30
N ASN A 119 -2.65 -13.57 0.74
CA ASN A 119 -2.47 -14.68 -0.21
C ASN A 119 -1.58 -15.82 0.33
N SER A 120 -1.65 -16.11 1.63
CA SER A 120 -0.79 -17.07 2.34
C SER A 120 -1.58 -18.18 3.08
N ASP A 121 -2.85 -18.42 2.73
CA ASP A 121 -3.62 -19.60 3.20
C ASP A 121 -3.12 -20.87 2.51
N THR A 122 -1.89 -21.26 2.84
CA THR A 122 -1.17 -22.40 2.30
C THR A 122 -0.59 -23.22 3.45
N LYS A 123 -0.12 -24.45 3.17
CA LYS A 123 0.44 -25.31 4.21
C LYS A 123 1.67 -24.70 4.89
N TYR A 124 2.56 -24.09 4.13
CA TYR A 124 3.85 -23.59 4.61
C TYR A 124 3.98 -22.09 4.41
N PHE A 125 4.42 -21.40 5.46
CA PHE A 125 4.65 -19.96 5.49
C PHE A 125 5.69 -19.65 6.57
N ALA A 126 6.20 -18.42 6.58
CA ALA A 126 7.24 -18.02 7.51
C ALA A 126 6.74 -18.02 8.97
N GLY A 127 7.42 -18.80 9.83
CA GLY A 127 7.40 -18.68 11.29
C GLY A 127 6.03 -18.75 11.99
N LYS A 128 6.00 -18.23 13.23
CA LYS A 128 4.79 -18.06 14.05
C LYS A 128 3.98 -16.89 13.50
N PHE A 129 2.67 -17.06 13.35
CA PHE A 129 1.75 -15.98 12.95
C PHE A 129 0.73 -15.78 14.07
N ASN A 130 0.86 -14.69 14.85
CA ASN A 130 -0.03 -14.43 15.97
C ASN A 130 -1.08 -13.38 15.62
N ILE A 131 -2.34 -13.69 15.91
CA ILE A 131 -3.48 -12.80 15.75
C ILE A 131 -3.85 -12.27 17.13
N TRP A 132 -3.81 -10.95 17.28
CA TRP A 132 -4.14 -10.27 18.53
C TRP A 132 -5.42 -9.45 18.38
N GLU A 133 -6.21 -9.40 19.44
CA GLU A 133 -7.29 -8.44 19.63
C GLU A 133 -6.80 -7.29 20.50
N LEU A 134 -7.02 -6.06 20.06
CA LEU A 134 -6.69 -4.85 20.81
C LEU A 134 -7.99 -4.10 21.14
N GLU A 135 -8.30 -3.95 22.42
CA GLU A 135 -9.28 -2.98 22.88
C GLU A 135 -8.57 -1.65 23.13
N TYR A 136 -9.08 -0.54 22.60
CA TYR A 136 -8.43 0.77 22.68
C TYR A 136 -9.39 1.89 23.06
N TYR A 137 -8.81 2.95 23.60
CA TYR A 137 -9.53 4.19 23.86
C TYR A 137 -9.66 5.06 22.59
N PRO A 138 -10.81 5.71 22.38
CA PRO A 138 -11.04 6.55 21.21
C PRO A 138 -10.29 7.90 21.28
N ASN A 139 -9.81 8.30 22.46
CA ASN A 139 -9.09 9.55 22.73
C ASN A 139 -8.08 9.40 23.89
N LYS A 140 -7.29 10.45 24.16
CA LYS A 140 -6.20 10.40 25.16
C LYS A 140 -6.62 10.41 26.63
N ARG A 141 -7.92 10.49 26.92
CA ARG A 141 -8.50 10.45 28.28
C ARG A 141 -8.17 11.66 29.16
N GLY A 142 -8.94 11.83 30.23
CA GLY A 142 -8.72 12.87 31.23
C GLY A 142 -8.74 14.27 30.62
N SER A 143 -7.80 15.12 31.03
CA SER A 143 -7.69 16.48 30.52
C SER A 143 -7.34 16.59 29.04
N ASN A 144 -7.03 15.47 28.36
CA ASN A 144 -6.69 15.42 26.94
C ASN A 144 -7.73 14.65 26.10
N ALA A 145 -8.96 14.46 26.61
CA ALA A 145 -10.02 13.75 25.89
C ALA A 145 -10.45 14.45 24.56
N ASP A 146 -10.05 15.71 24.39
CA ASP A 146 -10.18 16.51 23.16
C ASP A 146 -9.12 16.18 22.09
N GLN A 147 -8.15 15.30 22.39
CA GLN A 147 -7.07 14.92 21.49
C GLN A 147 -7.25 13.49 20.95
N TYR A 148 -6.81 13.27 19.71
CA TYR A 148 -6.83 11.93 19.09
C TYR A 148 -5.91 10.97 19.86
N ALA A 149 -6.33 9.73 19.98
CA ALA A 149 -5.50 8.66 20.51
C ALA A 149 -4.60 8.07 19.40
N TYR A 150 -3.64 7.26 19.82
CA TYR A 150 -2.84 6.41 18.93
C TYR A 150 -2.75 5.01 19.54
N LEU A 151 -2.67 4.01 18.65
CA LEU A 151 -2.60 2.61 19.06
C LEU A 151 -1.18 2.19 19.39
N MET A 152 -0.94 0.88 19.51
CA MET A 152 0.39 0.36 19.81
C MET A 152 1.43 0.89 18.82
N TYR A 153 2.66 1.11 19.32
CA TYR A 153 3.66 1.80 18.55
C TYR A 153 5.08 1.27 18.76
N GLN A 154 5.92 1.51 17.75
CA GLN A 154 7.36 1.36 17.82
C GLN A 154 8.06 2.57 17.23
N TYR A 155 9.20 2.92 17.81
CA TYR A 155 10.13 3.85 17.19
C TYR A 155 10.91 3.13 16.10
N PHE A 156 11.19 3.84 15.01
CA PHE A 156 12.09 3.33 13.97
C PHE A 156 12.91 4.48 13.38
N ARG A 157 14.09 4.11 12.87
CA ARG A 157 14.93 5.01 12.08
C ARG A 157 14.60 4.79 10.61
N ALA A 158 14.06 5.81 9.96
CA ALA A 158 13.67 5.74 8.57
C ALA A 158 14.91 5.83 7.66
N PRO A 159 15.16 4.85 6.78
CA PRO A 159 16.27 4.90 5.86
C PRO A 159 16.01 5.93 4.75
N THR A 160 14.86 5.83 4.07
CA THR A 160 14.36 6.78 3.06
C THR A 160 12.85 6.56 2.93
N MET A 161 12.44 5.77 1.94
CA MET A 161 11.09 5.30 1.73
C MET A 161 10.88 4.03 2.55
N VAL A 162 9.71 3.95 3.17
CA VAL A 162 9.27 2.77 3.90
C VAL A 162 7.82 2.47 3.59
N THR A 163 7.46 1.20 3.59
CA THR A 163 6.07 0.76 3.61
C THR A 163 5.72 0.30 5.00
N VAL A 164 4.59 0.78 5.51
CA VAL A 164 4.03 0.36 6.78
C VAL A 164 2.74 -0.36 6.51
N ALA A 165 2.60 -1.58 7.01
CA ALA A 165 1.38 -2.35 6.85
C ALA A 165 1.17 -3.36 7.96
N ALA A 166 -0.09 -3.79 8.09
CA ALA A 166 -0.53 -4.93 8.90
C ALA A 166 -1.78 -5.54 8.28
N ILE A 167 -2.11 -6.75 8.69
CA ILE A 167 -3.44 -7.31 8.46
C ILE A 167 -4.31 -6.82 9.60
N VAL A 168 -5.40 -6.13 9.29
CA VAL A 168 -6.27 -5.51 10.29
C VAL A 168 -7.73 -5.80 9.99
N LYS A 169 -8.50 -6.07 11.03
CA LYS A 169 -9.96 -6.19 11.01
C LYS A 169 -10.56 -5.26 12.06
N HIS A 170 -11.51 -4.42 11.65
CA HIS A 170 -12.25 -3.59 12.60
C HIS A 170 -13.44 -4.38 13.16
N ILE A 171 -13.57 -4.41 14.49
CA ILE A 171 -14.67 -5.10 15.18
C ILE A 171 -15.74 -4.11 15.64
N ARG A 172 -15.35 -3.04 16.35
CA ARG A 172 -16.27 -2.00 16.84
C ARG A 172 -15.57 -0.70 17.22
N GLY A 173 -16.34 0.37 17.35
CA GLY A 173 -15.89 1.69 17.83
C GLY A 173 -15.45 2.61 16.69
N THR A 174 -14.66 3.63 17.02
CA THR A 174 -14.06 4.54 16.03
C THR A 174 -12.99 3.81 15.22
N VAL A 175 -13.15 3.78 13.90
CA VAL A 175 -12.20 3.14 12.98
C VAL A 175 -10.84 3.86 13.01
N PRO A 176 -9.74 3.19 13.38
CA PRO A 176 -8.41 3.76 13.31
C PRO A 176 -7.96 3.95 11.86
N ASN A 177 -7.11 4.93 11.59
CA ASN A 177 -6.57 5.19 10.26
C ASN A 177 -5.06 5.45 10.29
N ASN A 178 -4.48 5.67 9.10
CA ASN A 178 -3.06 5.95 8.89
C ASN A 178 -2.15 4.77 9.29
N TRP A 179 -0.87 4.86 8.89
CA TRP A 179 0.13 3.82 9.18
C TRP A 179 -0.36 2.42 8.79
N TRP A 180 -0.27 1.44 9.68
CA TRP A 180 -0.74 0.08 9.42
C TRP A 180 -2.27 -0.10 9.51
N CYS A 181 -3.04 0.97 9.72
CA CYS A 181 -4.50 0.99 9.55
C CYS A 181 -4.95 1.86 8.36
N GLU A 182 -4.03 2.34 7.50
CA GLU A 182 -4.45 3.10 6.32
C GLU A 182 -5.32 2.24 5.40
N GLY A 183 -6.50 2.75 5.07
CA GLY A 183 -7.50 2.04 4.27
C GLY A 183 -8.37 1.07 5.06
N LEU A 184 -8.24 0.98 6.40
CA LEU A 184 -9.14 0.18 7.23
C LEU A 184 -10.57 0.74 7.16
N GLU A 185 -11.55 -0.17 7.07
CA GLU A 185 -12.96 0.17 7.01
C GLU A 185 -13.74 -0.67 8.02
N ALA A 186 -14.85 -0.12 8.53
CA ALA A 186 -15.73 -0.85 9.43
C ALA A 186 -16.46 -1.99 8.70
N ASN A 187 -16.76 -3.07 9.42
CA ASN A 187 -17.58 -4.19 8.94
C ASN A 187 -17.03 -4.92 7.71
N GLN A 188 -15.72 -4.91 7.52
CA GLN A 188 -15.04 -5.70 6.50
C GLN A 188 -14.29 -6.86 7.12
N ASP A 189 -14.05 -7.90 6.31
CA ASP A 189 -13.12 -8.97 6.66
C ASP A 189 -11.70 -8.40 6.85
N ALA A 190 -10.86 -9.17 7.55
CA ALA A 190 -9.46 -8.85 7.73
C ALA A 190 -8.80 -8.60 6.37
N LYS A 191 -8.13 -7.45 6.25
CA LYS A 191 -7.45 -7.06 5.02
C LYS A 191 -6.09 -6.45 5.31
N LEU A 192 -5.20 -6.51 4.33
CA LEU A 192 -3.93 -5.81 4.38
C LEU A 192 -4.18 -4.30 4.30
N CYS A 193 -3.85 -3.58 5.36
CA CYS A 193 -3.94 -2.13 5.47
C CYS A 193 -2.53 -1.56 5.56
N GLY A 194 -2.31 -0.37 5.00
CA GLY A 194 -0.97 0.19 4.97
C GLY A 194 -0.76 1.32 3.97
N LYS A 195 0.44 1.89 4.00
CA LYS A 195 0.88 2.94 3.08
C LYS A 195 2.39 2.99 2.94
N THR A 196 2.83 3.52 1.81
CA THR A 196 4.22 3.91 1.60
C THR A 196 4.42 5.36 2.02
N ILE A 197 5.45 5.60 2.83
CA ILE A 197 5.80 6.90 3.39
C ILE A 197 7.23 7.22 2.98
N TYR A 198 7.42 8.43 2.49
CA TYR A 198 8.76 8.98 2.29
C TYR A 198 9.19 9.74 3.53
N TYR A 199 10.30 9.32 4.12
CA TYR A 199 11.03 10.08 5.13
C TYR A 199 12.37 10.54 4.56
N GLY A 200 12.88 11.65 5.09
CA GLY A 200 14.27 12.03 4.85
C GLY A 200 15.21 10.96 5.42
N ARG A 201 16.41 10.84 4.84
CA ARG A 201 17.43 9.92 5.38
C ARG A 201 17.73 10.27 6.82
N ASN A 202 17.91 9.23 7.65
CA ASN A 202 18.35 9.37 9.04
C ASN A 202 17.34 10.11 9.96
N GLN A 203 16.05 10.08 9.62
CA GLN A 203 15.00 10.61 10.49
C GLN A 203 14.48 9.53 11.43
N TYR A 204 14.07 9.95 12.63
CA TYR A 204 13.34 9.10 13.55
C TYR A 204 11.85 9.32 13.38
N SER A 205 11.09 8.25 13.45
CA SER A 205 9.63 8.32 13.43
C SER A 205 9.02 7.22 14.29
N HIS A 206 7.69 7.21 14.36
CA HIS A 206 6.92 6.27 15.16
C HIS A 206 5.88 5.60 14.29
N CYS A 207 5.75 4.29 14.40
CA CYS A 207 4.78 3.52 13.65
C CYS A 207 3.50 3.34 14.48
N HIS A 208 2.48 4.19 14.29
CA HIS A 208 1.21 4.08 15.02
C HIS A 208 -0.02 4.63 14.29
N PRO A 209 -1.12 3.87 14.18
CA PRO A 209 -2.41 4.38 13.74
C PRO A 209 -2.95 5.43 14.70
N TYR A 210 -3.74 6.34 14.15
CA TYR A 210 -4.50 7.30 14.93
C TYR A 210 -5.94 6.84 15.11
N VAL A 211 -6.55 7.27 16.20
CA VAL A 211 -7.98 7.11 16.47
C VAL A 211 -8.58 8.49 16.68
N HIS A 212 -9.44 8.89 15.74
CA HIS A 212 -10.07 10.22 15.72
C HIS A 212 -11.39 10.22 16.52
N GLY A 213 -11.32 9.88 17.80
CA GLY A 213 -12.46 9.86 18.71
C GLY A 213 -12.45 11.00 19.73
N GLN A 214 -11.94 12.16 19.34
CA GLN A 214 -11.93 13.34 20.21
C GLN A 214 -13.34 13.69 20.68
N GLY A 215 -13.50 14.00 21.96
CA GLY A 215 -14.81 14.32 22.56
C GLY A 215 -15.74 13.13 22.80
N LYS A 216 -15.30 11.90 22.51
CA LYS A 216 -16.04 10.68 22.84
C LYS A 216 -16.04 10.39 24.35
N PRO A 217 -17.09 9.76 24.89
CA PRO A 217 -17.19 9.41 26.30
C PRO A 217 -16.00 8.58 26.81
N GLU A 218 -15.70 8.72 28.10
CA GLU A 218 -14.64 7.96 28.74
C GLU A 218 -15.00 6.47 28.96
N ASP A 219 -16.24 6.04 28.86
CA ASP A 219 -16.56 4.61 28.89
C ASP A 219 -16.49 3.95 27.51
N GLU A 220 -16.39 4.73 26.43
CA GLU A 220 -16.34 4.20 25.06
C GLU A 220 -14.97 3.59 24.76
N THR A 221 -14.99 2.43 24.09
CA THR A 221 -13.80 1.73 23.57
C THR A 221 -14.06 1.24 22.15
N GLY A 222 -12.97 1.06 21.40
CA GLY A 222 -12.99 0.35 20.12
C GLY A 222 -12.24 -0.98 20.22
N VAL A 223 -12.45 -1.85 19.24
CA VAL A 223 -11.75 -3.14 19.13
C VAL A 223 -11.34 -3.37 17.69
N ILE A 224 -10.07 -3.75 17.51
CA ILE A 224 -9.54 -4.28 16.25
C ILE A 224 -8.84 -5.62 16.48
N GLN A 225 -8.73 -6.42 15.44
CA GLN A 225 -7.85 -7.57 15.38
C GLN A 225 -6.71 -7.30 14.41
N ILE A 226 -5.50 -7.74 14.74
CA ILE A 226 -4.28 -7.39 14.02
C ILE A 226 -3.32 -8.58 13.88
N ALA A 227 -2.57 -8.60 12.79
CA ALA A 227 -1.42 -9.49 12.60
C ALA A 227 -0.35 -8.84 11.69
N LEU A 228 0.91 -9.23 11.90
CA LEU A 228 2.07 -8.83 11.08
C LEU A 228 2.30 -7.31 10.88
N PRO A 229 2.10 -6.43 11.88
CA PRO A 229 2.46 -5.03 11.73
C PRO A 229 3.98 -4.86 11.59
N ALA A 230 4.41 -4.13 10.56
CA ALA A 230 5.80 -3.76 10.41
C ALA A 230 6.00 -2.47 9.62
N VAL A 231 7.16 -1.86 9.82
CA VAL A 231 7.76 -0.89 8.90
C VAL A 231 8.86 -1.59 8.12
N VAL A 232 8.79 -1.51 6.81
CA VAL A 232 9.66 -2.23 5.87
C VAL A 232 10.32 -1.23 4.92
N THR A 233 11.60 -1.42 4.61
CA THR A 233 12.35 -0.55 3.70
C THR A 233 11.80 -0.59 2.27
N GLY A 234 11.69 0.54 1.60
CA GLY A 234 11.27 0.64 0.19
C GLY A 234 9.76 0.79 -0.01
N ASP A 235 9.32 0.66 -1.26
CA ASP A 235 7.91 0.60 -1.65
C ASP A 235 7.51 -0.86 -1.89
N VAL A 236 6.87 -1.47 -0.88
CA VAL A 236 6.36 -2.83 -0.94
C VAL A 236 4.91 -2.78 -1.44
N PRO A 237 4.58 -3.39 -2.59
CA PRO A 237 3.20 -3.52 -3.03
C PRO A 237 2.33 -4.24 -1.99
N LEU A 238 1.13 -3.72 -1.73
CA LEU A 238 0.18 -4.30 -0.77
C LEU A 238 -0.69 -5.40 -1.42
N ASP A 239 -0.08 -6.26 -2.22
CA ASP A 239 -0.67 -7.46 -2.84
C ASP A 239 -0.04 -8.77 -2.32
N GLY A 240 1.02 -8.68 -1.52
CA GLY A 240 1.76 -9.82 -0.94
C GLY A 240 2.62 -9.43 0.25
N TRP A 241 2.01 -9.24 1.42
CA TRP A 241 2.72 -8.98 2.68
C TRP A 241 3.17 -10.28 3.34
N GLY A 242 4.32 -10.26 4.01
CA GLY A 242 4.88 -11.44 4.66
C GLY A 242 5.74 -11.09 5.86
N GLN A 243 6.45 -12.08 6.40
CA GLN A 243 7.47 -11.82 7.41
C GLN A 243 8.76 -11.39 6.74
N PHE A 244 9.27 -10.22 7.11
CA PHE A 244 10.52 -9.68 6.58
C PHE A 244 11.65 -9.88 7.58
N ALA A 245 12.86 -10.06 7.08
CA ALA A 245 14.05 -10.12 7.93
C ALA A 245 14.28 -8.78 8.62
N TYR A 246 14.60 -8.81 9.91
CA TYR A 246 14.88 -7.65 10.74
C TYR A 246 16.29 -7.11 10.48
N LEU A 247 16.39 -5.83 10.14
CA LEU A 247 17.64 -5.07 10.18
C LEU A 247 17.68 -4.23 11.46
N GLY A 248 18.29 -4.76 12.51
CA GLY A 248 18.47 -4.06 13.78
C GLY A 248 19.54 -4.69 14.66
N ASP A 249 19.36 -4.60 15.99
CA ASP A 249 20.39 -4.96 16.96
C ASP A 249 20.78 -6.46 16.87
N ALA A 250 22.07 -6.74 16.95
CA ALA A 250 22.69 -8.06 16.68
C ALA A 250 22.19 -9.22 17.54
N THR A 251 21.36 -8.98 18.56
CA THR A 251 20.92 -9.97 19.56
C THR A 251 19.53 -10.56 19.30
N GLN A 252 18.80 -10.13 18.26
CA GLN A 252 17.45 -10.63 17.94
C GLN A 252 17.48 -11.54 16.70
N ASN A 253 16.73 -12.65 16.72
CA ASN A 253 16.56 -13.50 15.53
C ASN A 253 15.95 -12.66 14.39
N ALA A 254 16.45 -12.83 13.16
CA ALA A 254 16.02 -12.05 12.01
C ALA A 254 14.50 -12.13 11.76
N TYR A 255 13.81 -13.20 12.18
CA TYR A 255 12.39 -13.42 11.90
C TYR A 255 11.46 -13.32 13.12
N ASP A 256 12.01 -13.16 14.33
CA ASP A 256 11.24 -12.90 15.55
C ASP A 256 10.79 -11.44 15.60
#